data_AF-A0A933A6G1-F1
#
_entry.id   AF-A0A933A6G1-F1
#
_cell.length_a   1.000
_cell.length_b   1.000
_cell.length_c   1.000
_cell.angle_alpha   90.00
_cell.angle_beta   90.00
_cell.angle_gamma   90.00
#
_symmetry.space_group_name_H-M   'P 1'
#
loop_
_entity.id
_entity.type
_entity.pdbx_description
1 polymer ?
#
loop_
_entity_poly.entity_id
_entity_poly.type
_entity_poly.pdbx_seq_one_letter_code
_entity_poly.pdbx_strand_id
1 'polypeptide(L)'
;MEQTAAKRATLPTTQAEALKRWPRLTAHMICESLGYFTPEAAANAILHYKEGVGNWCDWYVHMAQGFNEQKLLQVGRRVIESAFHVRHHHQGYMAHYPLARALVERVREGKSGPMLASWF
;
A
#
# COMPACT_ATOMS: atom_id res chain seq x y z
N MET A 1 -32.80 23.66 1.48
CA MET A 1 -32.54 22.21 1.63
C MET A 1 -31.04 21.99 1.47
N GLU A 2 -30.34 22.04 2.59
CA GLU A 2 -28.90 21.93 2.67
C GLU A 2 -28.59 20.49 3.10
N GLN A 3 -28.12 19.66 2.17
CA GLN A 3 -27.65 18.30 2.46
C GLN A 3 -26.13 18.24 2.27
N THR A 4 -25.44 18.43 3.39
CA THR A 4 -24.28 17.65 3.86
C THR A 4 -23.35 17.05 2.80
N ALA A 5 -22.52 17.90 2.20
CA ALA A 5 -21.28 17.45 1.55
C ALA A 5 -20.33 16.93 2.65
N ALA A 6 -20.44 15.63 2.96
CA ALA A 6 -19.44 14.93 3.78
C ALA A 6 -18.05 15.29 3.23
N LYS A 7 -17.16 15.78 4.11
CA LYS A 7 -15.76 16.05 3.78
C LYS A 7 -15.15 14.80 3.14
N ARG A 8 -15.14 14.73 1.80
CA ARG A 8 -14.34 13.75 1.06
C ARG A 8 -12.90 14.08 1.40
N ALA A 9 -12.37 13.44 2.42
CA ALA A 9 -11.02 13.68 2.88
C ALA A 9 -10.08 13.41 1.71
N THR A 10 -9.53 14.49 1.13
CA THR A 10 -8.71 14.52 -0.08
C THR A 10 -7.68 13.39 -0.06
N LEU A 11 -7.81 12.41 -0.96
CA LEU A 11 -6.86 11.29 -1.03
C LEU A 11 -5.45 11.85 -1.29
N PRO A 12 -4.39 11.27 -0.70
CA PRO A 12 -3.03 11.79 -0.79
C PRO A 12 -2.58 11.90 -2.25
N THR A 13 -1.78 12.90 -2.56
CA THR A 13 -1.19 13.13 -3.89
C THR A 13 0.28 12.74 -3.94
N THR A 14 0.92 12.50 -2.78
CA THR A 14 2.32 12.08 -2.68
C THR A 14 2.48 10.85 -1.81
N GLN A 15 3.59 10.14 -1.99
CA GLN A 15 3.95 9.00 -1.14
C GLN A 15 4.05 9.42 0.33
N ALA A 16 4.67 10.56 0.61
CA ALA A 16 4.83 11.09 1.96
C ALA A 16 3.48 11.34 2.64
N GLU A 17 2.50 11.89 1.91
CA GLU A 17 1.14 12.06 2.42
C GLU A 17 0.45 10.72 2.68
N ALA A 18 0.61 9.74 1.76
CA ALA A 18 0.04 8.41 1.93
C ALA A 18 0.62 7.70 3.16
N LEU A 19 1.95 7.75 3.35
CA LEU A 19 2.66 7.21 4.50
C LEU A 19 2.22 7.90 5.80
N LYS A 20 2.06 9.22 5.78
CA LYS A 20 1.59 9.99 6.95
C LYS A 20 0.17 9.60 7.34
N ARG A 21 -0.71 9.46 6.34
CA ARG A 21 -2.15 9.25 6.55
C ARG A 21 -2.51 7.80 6.84
N TRP A 22 -1.83 6.85 6.20
CA TRP A 22 -2.18 5.43 6.26
C TRP A 22 -1.02 4.51 6.63
N PRO A 23 -0.26 4.80 7.69
CA PRO A 23 0.95 4.05 8.00
C PRO A 23 0.68 2.58 8.39
N ARG A 24 -0.50 2.30 8.97
CA ARG A 24 -0.93 0.91 9.28
C ARG A 24 -1.33 0.13 8.03
N LEU A 25 -1.91 0.81 7.03
CA LEU A 25 -2.27 0.21 5.74
C LEU A 25 -0.99 -0.14 4.98
N THR A 26 -0.06 0.81 4.88
CA THR A 26 1.24 0.58 4.25
C THR A 26 1.95 -0.61 4.90
N ALA A 27 2.05 -0.65 6.24
CA ALA A 27 2.68 -1.76 6.94
C ALA A 27 1.98 -3.10 6.63
N HIS A 28 0.65 -3.10 6.57
CA HIS A 28 -0.11 -4.30 6.22
C HIS A 28 0.15 -4.77 4.80
N MET A 29 0.22 -3.85 3.82
CA MET A 29 0.53 -4.20 2.43
C MET A 29 1.95 -4.75 2.28
N ILE A 30 2.93 -4.23 3.03
CA ILE A 30 4.28 -4.80 3.09
C ILE A 30 4.18 -6.27 3.54
N CYS A 31 3.35 -6.55 4.54
CA CYS A 31 3.15 -7.90 5.03
C CYS A 31 2.44 -8.82 4.02
N GLU A 32 1.34 -8.37 3.42
CA GLU A 32 0.60 -9.16 2.42
C GLU A 32 1.42 -9.43 1.15
N SER A 33 2.26 -8.48 0.77
CA SER A 33 3.17 -8.64 -0.36
C SER A 33 4.39 -9.49 -0.04
N LEU A 34 4.48 -10.15 1.13
CA LEU A 34 5.65 -10.95 1.53
C LEU A 34 6.97 -10.16 1.47
N GLY A 35 6.91 -8.86 1.74
CA GLY A 35 8.05 -7.96 1.69
C GLY A 35 8.35 -7.32 0.34
N TYR A 36 7.70 -7.72 -0.77
CA TYR A 36 7.95 -7.14 -2.10
C TYR A 36 7.77 -5.62 -2.14
N PHE A 37 6.92 -5.05 -1.27
CA PHE A 37 6.79 -3.61 -1.12
C PHE A 37 7.75 -3.01 -0.10
N THR A 38 8.57 -2.05 -0.52
CA THR A 38 9.07 -0.99 0.39
C THR A 38 7.90 -0.10 0.87
N PRO A 39 8.05 0.71 1.92
CA PRO A 39 7.06 1.71 2.30
C PRO A 39 6.65 2.63 1.14
N GLU A 40 7.61 3.13 0.39
CA GLU A 40 7.40 3.99 -0.77
C GLU A 40 6.68 3.25 -1.90
N ALA A 41 7.00 1.97 -2.14
CA ALA A 41 6.33 1.15 -3.14
C ALA A 41 4.87 0.85 -2.75
N ALA A 42 4.61 0.52 -1.48
CA ALA A 42 3.24 0.37 -0.97
C ALA A 42 2.47 1.70 -1.03
N ALA A 43 3.13 2.83 -0.75
CA ALA A 43 2.53 4.15 -0.92
C ALA A 43 2.18 4.45 -2.38
N ASN A 44 3.04 4.09 -3.34
CA ASN A 44 2.74 4.19 -4.77
C ASN A 44 1.55 3.33 -5.18
N ALA A 45 1.44 2.10 -4.67
CA ALA A 45 0.29 1.25 -4.95
C ALA A 45 -1.04 1.87 -4.50
N ILE A 46 -1.04 2.61 -3.38
CA ILE A 46 -2.21 3.37 -2.92
C ILE A 46 -2.50 4.56 -3.86
N LEU A 47 -1.47 5.26 -4.33
CA LEU A 47 -1.64 6.37 -5.28
C LEU A 47 -2.19 5.88 -6.64
N HIS A 48 -1.66 4.78 -7.16
CA HIS A 48 -2.14 4.18 -8.41
C HIS A 48 -3.60 3.75 -8.29
N TYR A 49 -3.99 3.16 -7.14
CA TYR A 49 -5.38 2.85 -6.86
C TYR A 49 -6.28 4.09 -6.87
N LYS A 50 -5.84 5.21 -6.28
CA LYS A 50 -6.54 6.49 -6.34
C LYS A 50 -6.69 7.00 -7.77
N GLU A 51 -5.64 6.90 -8.57
CA GLU A 51 -5.59 7.40 -9.95
C GLU A 51 -6.32 6.49 -10.94
N GLY A 52 -6.67 5.27 -10.53
CA GLY A 52 -7.34 4.30 -11.39
C GLY A 52 -6.40 3.71 -12.44
N VAL A 53 -5.13 3.55 -12.10
CA VAL A 53 -4.09 2.95 -12.97
C VAL A 53 -3.50 1.69 -12.34
N GLY A 54 -2.90 0.83 -13.17
CA GLY A 54 -2.19 -0.37 -12.74
C GLY A 54 -0.92 -0.05 -11.96
N ASN A 55 -0.60 -0.88 -10.96
CA ASN A 55 0.72 -0.89 -10.35
C ASN A 55 1.55 -2.03 -10.92
N TRP A 56 2.72 -1.72 -11.44
CA TRP A 56 3.58 -2.61 -12.21
C TRP A 56 4.66 -3.28 -11.36
N CYS A 57 4.50 -3.34 -10.03
CA CYS A 57 5.41 -4.11 -9.19
C CYS A 57 5.32 -5.61 -9.52
N ASP A 58 6.43 -6.33 -9.33
CA ASP A 58 6.52 -7.75 -9.69
C ASP A 58 5.44 -8.61 -9.03
N TRP A 59 5.06 -8.29 -7.78
CA TRP A 59 3.99 -8.98 -7.08
C TRP A 59 2.62 -8.81 -7.78
N TYR A 60 2.32 -7.60 -8.26
CA TYR A 60 1.08 -7.34 -9.00
C TYR A 60 1.12 -7.99 -10.38
N VAL A 61 2.25 -7.92 -11.09
CA VAL A 61 2.45 -8.60 -12.38
C VAL A 61 2.29 -10.12 -12.24
N HIS A 62 2.83 -10.70 -11.16
CA HIS A 62 2.64 -12.11 -10.83
C HIS A 62 1.15 -12.43 -10.60
N MET A 63 0.46 -11.66 -9.76
CA MET A 63 -0.98 -11.85 -9.51
C MET A 63 -1.85 -11.63 -10.76
N ALA A 64 -1.46 -10.71 -11.64
CA ALA A 64 -2.14 -10.44 -12.91
C ALA A 64 -1.84 -11.50 -13.98
N GLN A 65 -0.89 -12.40 -13.72
CA GLN A 65 -0.39 -13.39 -14.68
C GLN A 65 0.09 -12.73 -15.98
N GLY A 66 0.89 -11.66 -15.83
CA GLY A 66 1.55 -10.96 -16.93
C GLY A 66 1.34 -9.45 -16.95
N PHE A 67 1.85 -8.84 -18.01
CA PHE A 67 1.94 -7.40 -18.21
C PHE A 67 0.69 -6.84 -18.91
N ASN A 68 -0.43 -6.73 -18.16
CA ASN A 68 -1.69 -6.22 -18.69
C ASN A 68 -2.31 -5.17 -17.76
N GLU A 69 -2.46 -3.94 -18.25
CA GLU A 69 -2.95 -2.78 -17.48
C GLU A 69 -4.31 -3.03 -16.81
N GLN A 70 -5.29 -3.58 -17.53
CA GLN A 70 -6.62 -3.82 -16.98
C GLN A 70 -6.59 -4.85 -15.84
N LYS A 71 -5.79 -5.90 -15.99
CA LYS A 71 -5.60 -6.90 -14.93
C LYS A 71 -4.87 -6.31 -13.72
N LEU A 72 -3.85 -5.50 -13.93
CA LEU A 72 -3.12 -4.83 -12.85
C LEU A 72 -4.00 -3.85 -12.07
N LEU A 73 -4.88 -3.13 -12.77
CA LEU A 73 -5.90 -2.29 -12.15
C LEU A 73 -6.86 -3.11 -11.28
N GLN A 74 -7.37 -4.25 -11.79
CA GLN A 74 -8.25 -5.15 -11.02
C GLN A 74 -7.55 -5.73 -9.78
N VAL A 75 -6.30 -6.17 -9.94
CA VAL A 75 -5.45 -6.64 -8.83
C VAL A 75 -5.28 -5.52 -7.80
N GLY A 76 -4.94 -4.31 -8.24
CA GLY A 76 -4.76 -3.16 -7.35
C GLY A 76 -6.02 -2.82 -6.56
N ARG A 77 -7.20 -2.82 -7.20
CA ARG A 77 -8.47 -2.63 -6.49
C ARG A 77 -8.68 -3.68 -5.41
N ARG A 78 -8.59 -4.96 -5.78
CA ARG A 78 -8.77 -6.08 -4.86
C ARG A 78 -7.81 -6.02 -3.67
N VAL A 79 -6.52 -5.82 -3.93
CA VAL A 79 -5.48 -5.76 -2.89
C VAL A 79 -5.73 -4.60 -1.93
N ILE A 80 -5.94 -3.39 -2.46
CA ILE A 80 -6.10 -2.20 -1.62
C ILE A 80 -7.39 -2.27 -0.81
N GLU A 81 -8.51 -2.64 -1.42
CA GLU A 81 -9.80 -2.78 -0.73
C GLU A 81 -9.71 -3.83 0.39
N SER A 82 -9.13 -5.01 0.08
CA SER A 82 -8.89 -6.06 1.08
C SER A 82 -8.03 -5.53 2.23
N ALA A 83 -6.88 -4.93 1.92
CA ALA A 83 -5.97 -4.36 2.91
C ALA A 83 -6.66 -3.32 3.79
N PHE A 84 -7.53 -2.47 3.23
CA PHE A 84 -8.37 -1.57 4.03
C PHE A 84 -9.26 -2.36 5.01
N HIS A 85 -9.94 -3.41 4.57
CA HIS A 85 -10.81 -4.17 5.48
C HIS A 85 -10.05 -4.91 6.58
N VAL A 86 -8.92 -5.54 6.25
CA VAL A 86 -8.25 -6.50 7.15
C VAL A 86 -7.04 -5.93 7.92
N ARG A 87 -6.58 -4.70 7.64
CA ARG A 87 -5.39 -4.08 8.30
C ARG A 87 -5.40 -4.04 9.83
N HIS A 88 -6.57 -4.16 10.46
CA HIS A 88 -6.70 -4.12 11.92
C HIS A 88 -6.42 -5.47 12.59
N HIS A 89 -6.50 -6.57 11.84
CA HIS A 89 -6.38 -7.93 12.33
C HIS A 89 -5.44 -8.73 11.43
N HIS A 90 -4.23 -8.22 11.16
CA HIS A 90 -3.27 -8.94 10.33
C HIS A 90 -2.99 -10.33 10.95
N GLN A 91 -3.25 -11.38 10.17
CA GLN A 91 -3.01 -12.78 10.50
C GLN A 91 -2.24 -13.40 9.33
N GLY A 92 -1.06 -13.98 9.57
CA GLY A 92 -0.25 -14.53 8.48
C GLY A 92 1.21 -14.74 8.87
N TYR A 93 1.86 -15.66 8.15
CA TYR A 93 3.19 -16.19 8.48
C TYR A 93 4.39 -15.35 8.00
N MET A 94 4.20 -14.40 7.08
CA MET A 94 5.31 -13.91 6.26
C MET A 94 5.56 -12.41 6.26
N ALA A 95 5.22 -11.75 7.36
CA ALA A 95 5.97 -10.58 7.76
C ALA A 95 5.69 -10.26 9.21
N HIS A 96 6.75 -10.08 10.00
CA HIS A 96 6.63 -9.55 11.34
C HIS A 96 6.02 -8.15 11.28
N TYR A 97 4.69 -8.02 11.46
CA TYR A 97 3.98 -6.75 11.37
C TYR A 97 4.62 -5.63 12.20
N PRO A 98 5.12 -5.88 13.44
CA PRO A 98 5.85 -4.85 14.16
C PRO A 98 7.09 -4.33 13.44
N LEU A 99 7.82 -5.20 12.71
CA LEU A 99 8.98 -4.80 11.91
C LEU A 99 8.54 -3.94 10.71
N ALA A 100 7.54 -4.39 9.95
CA ALA A 100 6.99 -3.62 8.85
C ALA A 100 6.47 -2.24 9.33
N ARG A 101 5.83 -2.22 10.50
CA ARG A 101 5.34 -0.99 11.13
C ARG A 101 6.48 -0.05 11.51
N ALA A 102 7.55 -0.56 12.13
CA ALA A 102 8.73 0.22 12.49
C ALA A 102 9.44 0.79 11.26
N LEU A 103 9.49 0.00 10.18
CA LEU A 103 10.08 0.42 8.92
C LEU A 103 9.28 1.55 8.25
N VAL A 104 7.95 1.46 8.25
CA VAL A 104 7.07 2.55 7.80
C VAL A 104 7.25 3.80 8.66
N GLU A 105 7.35 3.66 9.99
CA GLU A 105 7.60 4.80 10.88
C GLU A 105 8.92 5.49 10.60
N ARG A 106 9.99 4.72 10.40
CA ARG A 106 11.30 5.26 10.02
C ARG A 106 11.22 6.12 8.77
N VAL A 107 10.57 5.62 7.70
CA VAL A 107 10.40 6.39 6.45
C VAL A 107 9.51 7.62 6.67
N ARG A 108 8.45 7.48 7.46
CA ARG A 108 7.55 8.59 7.80
C ARG A 108 8.25 9.74 8.54
N GLU A 109 9.28 9.43 9.32
CA GLU A 109 10.15 10.41 10.01
C GLU A 109 11.17 11.09 9.08
N GLY A 110 11.15 10.79 7.78
CA GLY A 110 12.07 11.37 6.79
C GLY A 110 13.43 10.68 6.73
N LYS A 111 13.59 9.53 7.38
CA LYS A 111 14.80 8.69 7.24
C LYS A 111 14.67 7.84 5.97
N SER A 112 15.79 7.49 5.37
CA SER A 112 15.79 6.65 4.16
C SER A 112 15.15 5.28 4.43
N GLY A 113 14.27 4.88 3.51
CA GLY A 113 13.75 3.54 3.40
C GLY A 113 14.79 2.56 2.84
N PRO A 114 14.56 1.26 3.01
CA PRO A 114 15.37 0.24 2.36
C PRO A 114 15.21 0.27 0.83
N MET A 115 16.30 0.03 0.09
CA MET A 115 16.25 0.06 -1.39
C MET A 115 15.56 -1.17 -2.00
N LEU A 116 15.67 -2.33 -1.35
CA LEU A 116 15.13 -3.60 -1.80
C LEU A 116 14.41 -4.29 -0.66
N ALA A 117 13.33 -4.99 -1.02
CA ALA A 117 12.47 -5.91 -0.25
C ALA A 117 13.15 -6.97 0.65
N SER A 118 14.47 -6.89 0.90
CA SER A 118 15.25 -7.85 1.67
C SER A 118 15.36 -7.44 3.15
N TRP A 119 14.24 -7.36 3.86
CA TRP A 119 14.22 -7.09 5.31
C TRP A 119 13.50 -8.21 6.09
N PHE A 120 13.60 -9.44 5.59
CA PHE A 120 13.19 -10.69 6.23
C PHE A 120 14.37 -11.65 6.32
#